data_AF-R0I9H1-F1
#
_entry.id   AF-R0I9H1-F1
#
_cell.length_a   1.000
_cell.length_b   1.000
_cell.length_c   1.000
_cell.angle_alpha   90.00
_cell.angle_beta   90.00
_cell.angle_gamma   90.00
#
_symmetry.space_group_name_H-M   'P 1'
#
loop_
_entity.id
_entity.type
_entity.pdbx_description
1 polymer ?
#
loop_
_entity_poly.entity_id
_entity_poly.type
_entity_poly.pdbx_seq_one_letter_code
_entity_poly.pdbx_strand_id
1 'polypeptide(L)'
;MAASMQFYGVKTPELALNSKRILEVGSKGMNFSALVSSARVFSRKVDHSCKNIALRVTCEAARVELLEREDYETFKLNRTERKLTCVMKFGGSSVASAERMKQVAKLIFSSPDEKPVVVLSAMAKTTNKLLMAGEKAVRCGVTNVDTIEEFSYIKELHIRTAQELGVETAIISQHLEGLEQLLKGIAMMKELTLRTRDYLVSFGECMSTRLFAAYLNKIGHKARQYDAFEIGIITTDEFTNADILEATYPAVSKRLLGDWSKENAVPIVTGFLGKGWRSCAVTTLGRGGSDLTATTIGKALGLREIQ
;
A
#
# COMPACT_ATOMS: atom_id res chain seq x y z
N MET A 1 31.35 -32.90 45.63
CA MET A 1 30.78 -34.15 45.08
C MET A 1 30.34 -33.86 43.66
N ALA A 2 31.11 -34.38 42.70
CA ALA A 2 30.85 -34.26 41.26
C ALA A 2 29.86 -35.36 40.85
N ALA A 3 28.89 -35.02 40.00
CA ALA A 3 28.02 -36.01 39.35
C ALA A 3 28.04 -35.75 37.84
N SER A 4 28.32 -36.83 37.13
CA SER A 4 28.77 -36.97 35.75
C SER A 4 27.66 -36.93 34.71
N MET A 5 28.03 -36.46 33.51
CA MET A 5 27.27 -36.56 32.26
C MET A 5 27.02 -38.02 31.83
N GLN A 6 25.87 -38.29 31.21
CA GLN A 6 25.68 -39.41 30.28
C GLN A 6 24.93 -38.92 29.03
N PHE A 7 25.60 -39.06 27.88
CA PHE A 7 25.02 -38.97 26.54
C PHE A 7 24.45 -40.33 26.13
N TYR A 8 23.27 -40.36 25.52
CA TYR A 8 22.81 -41.49 24.70
C TYR A 8 22.25 -40.98 23.37
N GLY A 9 22.75 -41.58 22.29
CA GLY A 9 22.50 -41.21 20.91
C GLY A 9 21.27 -41.84 20.25
N VAL A 10 20.93 -41.20 19.15
CA VAL A 10 19.93 -41.41 18.08
C VAL A 10 19.58 -42.87 17.72
N LYS A 11 18.28 -43.11 17.48
CA LYS A 11 17.80 -44.11 16.49
C LYS A 11 16.62 -43.53 15.67
N THR A 12 16.80 -43.48 14.36
CA THR A 12 15.80 -43.27 13.31
C THR A 12 14.94 -44.53 13.10
N PRO A 13 13.66 -44.42 12.71
CA PRO A 13 12.96 -45.50 12.02
C PRO A 13 12.80 -45.21 10.51
N GLU A 14 13.22 -46.18 9.71
CA GLU A 14 12.98 -46.30 8.27
C GLU A 14 11.52 -46.66 7.93
N LEU A 15 11.13 -46.29 6.71
CA LEU A 15 9.87 -46.62 6.03
C LEU A 15 9.65 -48.13 5.88
N ALA A 16 8.39 -48.56 6.03
CA ALA A 16 7.87 -49.78 5.44
C ALA A 16 6.67 -49.47 4.53
N LEU A 17 6.83 -49.81 3.24
CA LEU A 17 5.84 -49.81 2.16
C LEU A 17 4.94 -51.06 2.23
N ASN A 18 3.63 -50.86 2.03
CA ASN A 18 2.63 -51.72 1.35
C ASN A 18 1.25 -51.52 2.00
N SER A 19 0.10 -51.47 1.32
CA SER A 19 -0.25 -51.52 -0.10
C SER A 19 -1.73 -51.09 -0.25
N LYS A 20 -2.09 -50.61 -1.44
CA LYS A 20 -3.42 -50.67 -2.08
C LYS A 20 -4.62 -50.08 -1.33
N ARG A 21 -5.03 -48.87 -1.72
CA ARG A 21 -6.43 -48.59 -2.10
C ARG A 21 -6.48 -47.58 -3.25
N ILE A 22 -6.97 -48.09 -4.36
CA ILE A 22 -7.34 -47.37 -5.59
C ILE A 22 -8.64 -46.63 -5.28
N LEU A 23 -8.70 -45.33 -5.55
CA LEU A 23 -9.94 -44.58 -5.69
C LEU A 23 -9.86 -43.78 -6.99
N GLU A 24 -10.79 -44.11 -7.87
CA GLU A 24 -10.92 -43.67 -9.25
C GLU A 24 -11.20 -42.17 -9.36
N VAL A 25 -10.54 -41.55 -10.34
CA VAL A 25 -10.79 -40.19 -10.80
C VAL A 25 -11.96 -40.22 -11.78
N GLY A 26 -13.11 -39.70 -11.35
CA GLY A 26 -14.27 -39.47 -12.21
C GLY A 26 -14.15 -38.13 -12.94
N SER A 27 -13.83 -38.18 -14.22
CA SER A 27 -13.87 -37.07 -15.16
C SER A 27 -15.32 -36.68 -15.49
N LYS A 28 -15.71 -35.43 -15.21
CA LYS A 28 -16.83 -34.76 -15.90
C LYS A 28 -16.38 -33.38 -16.36
N GLY A 29 -16.31 -33.25 -17.68
CA GLY A 29 -15.95 -32.01 -18.37
C GLY A 29 -16.99 -30.91 -18.19
N MET A 30 -16.51 -29.68 -18.26
CA MET A 30 -17.34 -28.51 -18.54
C MET A 30 -16.73 -27.78 -19.73
N ASN A 31 -17.56 -27.64 -20.77
CA ASN A 31 -17.24 -27.06 -22.07
C ASN A 31 -17.06 -25.54 -21.97
N PHE A 32 -16.01 -25.03 -22.61
CA PHE A 32 -15.89 -23.65 -23.05
C PHE A 32 -16.66 -23.49 -24.38
N SER A 33 -17.74 -22.72 -24.39
CA SER A 33 -18.38 -22.28 -25.63
C SER A 33 -17.78 -20.95 -26.08
N ALA A 34 -16.93 -21.01 -27.11
CA ALA A 34 -16.55 -19.85 -27.90
C ALA A 34 -17.56 -19.69 -29.06
N LEU A 35 -18.22 -18.54 -29.14
CA LEU A 35 -18.95 -18.10 -30.32
C LEU A 35 -17.95 -17.47 -31.30
N VAL A 36 -17.65 -18.17 -32.39
CA VAL A 36 -17.10 -17.56 -33.62
C VAL A 36 -18.02 -17.96 -34.77
N SER A 37 -18.62 -16.96 -35.39
CA SER A 37 -19.56 -17.09 -36.49
C SER A 37 -18.85 -17.25 -37.83
N SER A 38 -19.27 -18.29 -38.58
CA SER A 38 -19.48 -18.36 -40.04
C SER A 38 -18.26 -18.16 -40.97
N ALA A 39 -17.70 -19.24 -41.52
CA ALA A 39 -18.01 -19.84 -42.84
C ALA A 39 -17.10 -19.25 -43.96
N ARG A 40 -16.49 -20.00 -44.89
CA ARG A 40 -16.88 -21.24 -45.57
C ARG A 40 -15.64 -22.07 -45.94
N VAL A 41 -15.75 -23.38 -45.81
CA VAL A 41 -14.83 -24.38 -46.39
C VAL A 41 -15.35 -24.76 -47.78
N PHE A 42 -14.51 -24.68 -48.81
CA PHE A 42 -14.72 -25.41 -50.06
C PHE A 42 -13.78 -26.62 -50.06
N SER A 43 -14.38 -27.81 -50.04
CA SER A 43 -13.71 -29.10 -50.16
C SER A 43 -13.67 -29.51 -51.63
N ARG A 44 -12.50 -29.96 -52.11
CA ARG A 44 -12.40 -30.88 -53.26
C ARG A 44 -11.38 -31.97 -52.93
N LYS A 45 -11.88 -33.22 -52.89
CA LYS A 45 -11.09 -34.46 -52.94
C LYS A 45 -10.50 -34.62 -54.34
N VAL A 46 -9.24 -35.03 -54.47
CA VAL A 46 -8.77 -36.09 -55.38
C VAL A 46 -7.50 -36.73 -54.79
N ASP A 47 -7.46 -38.05 -54.99
CA ASP A 47 -6.56 -39.08 -54.49
C ASP A 47 -5.14 -39.13 -55.12
N HIS A 48 -4.30 -39.99 -54.53
CA HIS A 48 -3.05 -40.60 -55.01
C HIS A 48 -1.67 -39.93 -54.81
N SER A 49 -0.93 -40.53 -53.86
CA SER A 49 0.36 -41.23 -54.01
C SER A 49 1.62 -40.47 -54.49
N CYS A 50 2.57 -40.40 -53.56
CA CYS A 50 4.03 -40.40 -53.71
C CYS A 50 4.69 -39.24 -54.49
N LYS A 51 5.28 -38.29 -53.75
CA LYS A 51 6.73 -38.01 -53.67
C LYS A 51 7.00 -36.71 -52.87
N ASN A 52 8.12 -36.68 -52.16
CA ASN A 52 8.62 -35.54 -51.37
C ASN A 52 8.60 -34.23 -52.18
N ILE A 53 7.91 -33.20 -51.68
CA ILE A 53 7.99 -31.83 -52.21
C ILE A 53 8.21 -30.87 -51.03
N ALA A 54 9.29 -30.11 -51.13
CA ALA A 54 9.67 -29.05 -50.21
C ALA A 54 8.59 -27.97 -50.11
N LEU A 55 8.28 -27.56 -48.88
CA LEU A 55 7.30 -26.52 -48.59
C LEU A 55 7.98 -25.15 -48.78
N ARG A 56 7.75 -24.54 -49.95
CA ARG A 56 8.17 -23.16 -50.25
C ARG A 56 7.11 -22.21 -49.72
N VAL A 57 7.36 -21.58 -48.56
CA VAL A 57 6.53 -20.50 -48.04
C VAL A 57 7.00 -19.19 -48.65
N THR A 58 6.16 -18.58 -49.50
CA THR A 58 6.31 -17.20 -49.95
C THR A 58 5.47 -16.31 -49.03
N CYS A 59 6.12 -15.41 -48.27
CA CYS A 59 5.42 -14.35 -47.54
C CYS A 59 5.00 -13.24 -48.51
N GLU A 60 3.70 -12.97 -48.60
CA GLU A 60 3.20 -11.70 -49.12
C GLU A 60 3.57 -10.59 -48.13
N ALA A 61 4.20 -9.53 -48.66
CA ALA A 61 4.56 -8.34 -47.91
C ALA A 61 3.29 -7.59 -47.49
N ALA A 62 2.84 -7.80 -46.26
CA ALA A 62 1.92 -6.88 -45.60
C ALA A 62 2.67 -5.56 -45.35
N ARG A 63 2.15 -4.47 -45.91
CA ARG A 63 2.59 -3.10 -45.66
C ARG A 63 2.70 -2.86 -44.16
N VAL A 64 3.91 -2.60 -43.69
CA VAL A 64 4.16 -2.00 -42.39
C VAL A 64 3.80 -0.52 -42.52
N GLU A 65 2.70 -0.09 -41.91
CA GLU A 65 2.43 1.33 -41.68
C GLU A 65 3.55 1.89 -40.81
N LEU A 66 4.43 2.68 -41.42
CA LEU A 66 5.40 3.53 -40.76
C LEU A 66 4.63 4.60 -39.96
N LEU A 67 4.45 4.37 -38.67
CA LEU A 67 4.05 5.41 -37.73
C LEU A 67 5.10 6.53 -37.79
N GLU A 68 4.68 7.72 -38.22
CA GLU A 68 5.54 8.87 -38.43
C GLU A 68 6.13 9.38 -37.10
N ARG A 69 7.35 9.92 -37.15
CA ARG A 69 8.11 10.39 -35.97
C ARG A 69 7.37 11.42 -35.12
N GLU A 70 6.40 12.14 -35.69
CA GLU A 70 5.58 13.13 -34.99
C GLU A 70 4.63 12.48 -33.98
N ASP A 71 4.03 11.33 -34.29
CA ASP A 71 3.16 10.61 -33.35
C ASP A 71 3.97 10.03 -32.18
N TYR A 72 5.17 9.52 -32.43
CA TYR A 72 6.05 9.00 -31.38
C TYR A 72 6.57 10.08 -30.42
N GLU A 73 6.93 11.25 -30.95
CA GLU A 73 7.34 12.39 -30.13
C GLU A 73 6.14 13.01 -29.39
N THR A 74 4.96 13.10 -30.00
CA THR A 74 3.73 13.55 -29.32
C THR A 74 3.30 12.55 -28.23
N PHE A 75 3.52 11.25 -28.42
CA PHE A 75 3.30 10.21 -27.40
C PHE A 75 4.34 10.24 -26.28
N LYS A 76 5.60 10.59 -26.57
CA LYS A 76 6.67 10.82 -25.57
C LYS A 76 6.43 12.10 -24.77
N LEU A 77 6.11 13.21 -25.42
CA LEU A 77 5.78 14.49 -24.79
C LEU A 77 4.59 14.33 -23.83
N ASN A 78 3.51 13.65 -24.25
CA ASN A 78 2.38 13.31 -23.39
C ASN A 78 2.76 12.41 -22.19
N ARG A 79 3.78 11.56 -22.33
CA ARG A 79 4.31 10.72 -21.24
C ARG A 79 5.16 11.49 -20.24
N THR A 80 5.88 12.50 -20.71
CA THR A 80 6.76 13.34 -19.86
C THR A 80 5.92 14.28 -19.00
N GLU A 81 4.83 14.83 -19.55
CA GLU A 81 3.88 15.66 -18.79
C GLU A 81 3.07 14.91 -17.73
N ARG A 82 3.05 13.57 -17.75
CA ARG A 82 2.28 12.76 -16.78
C ARG A 82 3.18 11.93 -15.89
N LYS A 83 4.44 12.30 -15.68
CA LYS A 83 5.32 11.53 -14.80
C LYS A 83 5.40 12.15 -13.42
N LEU A 84 5.26 11.33 -12.38
CA LEU A 84 5.67 11.72 -11.04
C LEU A 84 7.16 12.06 -11.07
N THR A 85 7.57 13.14 -10.42
CA THR A 85 8.92 13.70 -10.54
C THR A 85 9.76 13.49 -9.29
N CYS A 86 9.18 13.70 -8.12
CA CYS A 86 9.86 13.65 -6.82
C CYS A 86 8.96 13.06 -5.73
N VAL A 87 9.56 12.78 -4.57
CA VAL A 87 8.83 12.54 -3.33
C VAL A 87 9.07 13.74 -2.41
N MET A 88 8.02 14.29 -1.79
CA MET A 88 8.13 15.34 -0.78
C MET A 88 7.62 14.81 0.55
N LYS A 89 8.48 14.77 1.57
CA LYS A 89 8.13 14.31 2.91
C LYS A 89 7.97 15.48 3.87
N PHE A 90 6.88 15.46 4.63
CA PHE A 90 6.63 16.44 5.69
C PHE A 90 6.49 15.77 7.06
N GLY A 91 7.35 16.17 7.98
CA GLY A 91 7.33 15.71 9.37
C GLY A 91 6.17 16.30 10.18
N GLY A 92 5.95 15.77 11.38
CA GLY A 92 4.78 16.13 12.19
C GLY A 92 4.70 17.61 12.61
N SER A 93 5.84 18.31 12.74
CA SER A 93 5.89 19.76 12.99
C SER A 93 5.50 20.61 11.77
N SER A 94 5.67 20.07 10.56
CA SER A 94 5.27 20.71 9.30
C SER A 94 3.77 20.60 9.05
N VAL A 95 3.09 19.61 9.67
CA VAL A 95 1.64 19.41 9.56
C VAL A 95 0.93 19.53 10.92
N ALA A 96 1.52 20.28 11.86
CA ALA A 96 1.05 20.34 13.24
C ALA A 96 -0.30 21.06 13.45
N SER A 97 -0.73 21.87 12.48
CA SER A 97 -1.97 22.64 12.52
C SER A 97 -2.49 22.91 11.10
N ALA A 98 -3.71 23.43 11.00
CA ALA A 98 -4.28 23.83 9.71
C ALA A 98 -3.40 24.87 9.00
N GLU A 99 -2.90 25.87 9.72
CA GLU A 99 -2.01 26.89 9.14
C GLU A 99 -0.72 26.29 8.58
N ARG A 100 -0.12 25.34 9.29
CA ARG A 100 1.08 24.64 8.82
C ARG A 100 0.78 23.78 7.59
N MET A 101 -0.37 23.10 7.56
CA MET A 101 -0.83 22.40 6.36
C MET A 101 -1.05 23.35 5.17
N LYS A 102 -1.61 24.54 5.38
CA LYS A 102 -1.75 25.57 4.32
C LYS A 102 -0.37 25.98 3.77
N GLN A 103 0.65 26.10 4.62
CA GLN A 103 2.03 26.36 4.20
C GLN A 103 2.61 25.20 3.39
N VAL A 104 2.41 23.95 3.82
CA VAL A 104 2.84 22.76 3.08
C VAL A 104 2.19 22.69 1.69
N ALA A 105 0.90 22.99 1.57
CA ALA A 105 0.22 23.04 0.28
C ALA A 105 0.84 24.09 -0.66
N LYS A 106 1.17 25.28 -0.14
CA LYS A 106 1.87 26.31 -0.92
C LYS A 106 3.25 25.83 -1.41
N LEU A 107 3.99 25.08 -0.58
CA LEU A 107 5.30 24.54 -0.96
C LEU A 107 5.16 23.51 -2.09
N ILE A 108 4.22 22.56 -1.94
CA ILE A 108 3.96 21.50 -2.94
C ILE A 108 3.66 22.10 -4.33
N PHE A 109 2.87 23.18 -4.38
CA PHE A 109 2.46 23.81 -5.64
C PHE A 109 3.27 25.07 -6.01
N SER A 110 4.38 25.34 -5.31
CA SER A 110 5.28 26.45 -5.65
C SER A 110 6.04 26.21 -6.97
N SER A 111 6.20 24.95 -7.35
CA SER A 111 6.85 24.51 -8.59
C SER A 111 5.85 23.74 -9.45
N PRO A 112 5.13 24.39 -10.38
CA PRO A 112 4.04 23.77 -11.15
C PRO A 112 4.46 22.57 -12.00
N ASP A 113 5.74 22.51 -12.38
CA ASP A 113 6.32 21.43 -13.18
C ASP A 113 6.60 20.16 -12.34
N GLU A 114 6.67 20.30 -11.02
CA GLU A 114 6.84 19.18 -10.09
C GLU A 114 5.51 18.48 -9.83
N LYS A 115 5.50 17.16 -9.98
CA LYS A 115 4.37 16.26 -9.74
C LYS A 115 4.75 15.30 -8.61
N PRO A 116 4.68 15.75 -7.35
CA PRO A 116 5.22 14.97 -6.24
C PRO A 116 4.30 13.83 -5.82
N VAL A 117 4.92 12.80 -5.24
CA VAL A 117 4.26 11.96 -4.23
C VAL A 117 4.53 12.58 -2.86
N VAL A 118 3.48 12.85 -2.09
CA VAL A 118 3.60 13.49 -0.78
C VAL A 118 3.51 12.44 0.32
N VAL A 119 4.48 12.43 1.24
CA VAL A 119 4.49 11.53 2.40
C VAL A 119 4.33 12.36 3.67
N LEU A 120 3.33 12.05 4.49
CA LEU A 120 3.07 12.81 5.72
C LEU A 120 3.21 11.95 6.97
N SER A 121 3.85 12.53 7.98
CA SER A 121 3.78 12.04 9.35
C SER A 121 2.47 12.45 10.06
N ALA A 122 2.28 11.95 11.27
CA ALA A 122 1.17 12.34 12.13
C ALA A 122 1.33 13.79 12.60
N MET A 123 0.22 14.46 12.91
CA MET A 123 0.23 15.87 13.31
C MET A 123 0.86 16.10 14.68
N ALA A 124 1.73 17.11 14.81
CA ALA A 124 2.28 17.57 16.08
C ALA A 124 2.88 16.43 16.92
N LYS A 125 2.36 16.21 18.15
CA LYS A 125 2.79 15.15 19.08
C LYS A 125 1.83 13.96 19.10
N THR A 126 0.96 13.83 18.09
CA THR A 126 -0.13 12.82 18.06
C THR A 126 0.38 11.40 18.28
N THR A 127 1.47 10.98 17.63
CA THR A 127 2.04 9.62 17.81
C THR A 127 2.38 9.34 19.27
N ASN A 128 3.03 10.29 19.95
CA ASN A 128 3.37 10.14 21.37
C ASN A 128 2.11 10.12 22.24
N LYS A 129 1.12 10.94 21.91
CA LYS A 129 -0.17 10.99 22.63
C LYS A 129 -0.96 9.69 22.45
N LEU A 130 -0.92 9.06 21.28
CA LEU A 130 -1.53 7.75 21.03
C LEU A 130 -0.88 6.68 21.92
N LEU A 131 0.45 6.66 22.00
CA LEU A 131 1.17 5.73 22.88
C LEU A 131 0.80 5.92 24.36
N MET A 132 0.82 7.16 24.84
CA MET A 132 0.42 7.50 26.20
C MET A 132 -1.05 7.14 26.49
N ALA A 133 -1.95 7.36 25.52
CA ALA A 133 -3.35 6.98 25.64
C ALA A 133 -3.52 5.46 25.78
N GLY A 134 -2.79 4.67 24.99
CA GLY A 134 -2.78 3.22 25.11
C GLY A 134 -2.29 2.74 26.48
N GLU A 135 -1.19 3.31 26.97
CA GLU A 135 -0.64 2.98 28.30
C GLU A 135 -1.58 3.37 29.45
N LYS A 136 -2.32 4.48 29.32
CA LYS A 136 -3.36 4.87 30.29
C LYS A 136 -4.60 3.96 30.18
N ALA A 137 -5.01 3.60 28.97
CA ALA A 137 -6.17 2.75 28.72
C ALA A 137 -6.05 1.40 29.45
N VAL A 138 -4.86 0.78 29.43
CA VAL A 138 -4.58 -0.46 30.18
C VAL A 138 -5.03 -0.36 31.65
N ARG A 139 -4.93 0.81 32.28
CA ARG A 139 -5.18 0.98 33.73
C ARG A 139 -6.49 1.69 34.07
N CYS A 140 -7.06 2.50 33.18
CA CYS A 140 -8.17 3.40 33.53
C CYS A 140 -9.52 2.67 33.77
N GLY A 141 -9.72 1.50 33.16
CA GLY A 141 -11.04 0.83 33.14
C GLY A 141 -11.93 1.34 32.00
N VAL A 142 -12.82 0.48 31.51
CA VAL A 142 -13.58 0.69 30.26
C VAL A 142 -14.44 1.97 30.30
N THR A 143 -15.08 2.24 31.43
CA THR A 143 -15.96 3.42 31.61
C THR A 143 -15.20 4.75 31.63
N ASN A 144 -13.87 4.71 31.77
CA ASN A 144 -13.02 5.89 31.94
C ASN A 144 -12.14 6.16 30.70
N VAL A 145 -12.38 5.50 29.57
CA VAL A 145 -11.59 5.75 28.35
C VAL A 145 -11.80 7.18 27.84
N ASP A 146 -13.03 7.69 27.94
CA ASP A 146 -13.37 9.03 27.45
C ASP A 146 -12.77 10.15 28.31
N THR A 147 -12.22 9.81 29.49
CA THR A 147 -11.51 10.75 30.38
C THR A 147 -9.99 10.76 30.16
N ILE A 148 -9.47 9.94 29.25
CA ILE A 148 -8.04 9.95 28.89
C ILE A 148 -7.72 11.28 28.18
N GLU A 149 -7.00 12.16 28.87
CA GLU A 149 -6.62 13.49 28.37
C GLU A 149 -5.95 13.46 26.98
N GLU A 150 -5.10 12.47 26.71
CA GLU A 150 -4.43 12.32 25.42
C GLU A 150 -5.41 11.98 24.30
N PHE A 151 -6.43 11.17 24.57
CA PHE A 151 -7.47 10.87 23.59
C PHE A 151 -8.30 12.12 23.29
N SER A 152 -8.71 12.88 24.32
CA SER A 152 -9.40 14.16 24.16
C SER A 152 -8.57 15.15 23.36
N TYR A 153 -7.27 15.27 23.65
CA TYR A 153 -6.35 16.13 22.92
C TYR A 153 -6.26 15.75 21.43
N ILE A 154 -6.13 14.46 21.12
CA ILE A 154 -6.07 13.98 19.72
C ILE A 154 -7.38 14.33 19.01
N LYS A 155 -8.53 14.05 19.63
CA LYS A 155 -9.85 14.35 19.07
C LYS A 155 -10.02 15.84 18.78
N GLU A 156 -9.72 16.70 19.75
CA GLU A 156 -9.82 18.14 19.62
C GLU A 156 -8.88 18.69 18.53
N LEU A 157 -7.62 18.25 18.51
CA LEU A 157 -6.63 18.69 17.52
C LEU A 157 -7.10 18.44 16.09
N HIS A 158 -7.61 17.23 15.79
CA HIS A 158 -8.01 16.87 14.44
C HIS A 158 -9.34 17.51 14.04
N ILE A 159 -10.32 17.59 14.96
CA ILE A 159 -11.59 18.28 14.71
C ILE A 159 -11.35 19.77 14.44
N ARG A 160 -10.58 20.45 15.29
CA ARG A 160 -10.22 21.86 15.11
C ARG A 160 -9.51 22.07 13.78
N THR A 161 -8.56 21.20 13.44
CA THR A 161 -7.83 21.31 12.16
C THR A 161 -8.77 21.13 10.97
N ALA A 162 -9.69 20.16 11.01
CA ALA A 162 -10.70 20.00 9.98
C ALA A 162 -11.53 21.28 9.79
N GLN A 163 -12.00 21.88 10.89
CA GLN A 163 -12.78 23.13 10.89
C GLN A 163 -11.97 24.32 10.33
N GLU A 164 -10.71 24.48 10.73
CA GLU A 164 -9.83 25.59 10.29
C GLU A 164 -9.37 25.45 8.82
N LEU A 165 -9.31 24.22 8.29
CA LEU A 165 -9.18 23.94 6.86
C LEU A 165 -10.53 24.07 6.13
N GLY A 166 -11.62 24.04 6.90
CA GLY A 166 -13.01 23.99 6.46
C GLY A 166 -13.34 22.75 5.62
N VAL A 167 -12.73 21.62 5.96
CA VAL A 167 -13.10 20.31 5.42
C VAL A 167 -14.08 19.62 6.36
N GLU A 168 -14.86 18.68 5.84
CA GLU A 168 -15.84 17.97 6.64
C GLU A 168 -15.16 17.12 7.72
N THR A 169 -15.67 17.21 8.95
CA THR A 169 -15.18 16.40 10.08
C THR A 169 -15.50 14.90 9.91
N ALA A 170 -16.50 14.57 9.09
CA ALA A 170 -16.87 13.19 8.76
C ALA A 170 -15.71 12.39 8.12
N ILE A 171 -14.73 13.06 7.53
CA ILE A 171 -13.55 12.44 6.90
C ILE A 171 -12.69 11.67 7.92
N ILE A 172 -12.74 12.08 9.19
CA ILE A 172 -11.96 11.47 10.28
C ILE A 172 -12.84 10.82 11.36
N SER A 173 -14.18 10.89 11.25
CA SER A 173 -15.07 10.40 12.31
C SER A 173 -14.89 8.90 12.55
N GLN A 174 -14.82 8.11 11.47
CA GLN A 174 -14.58 6.67 11.56
C GLN A 174 -13.24 6.33 12.23
N HIS A 175 -12.21 7.14 12.02
CA HIS A 175 -10.90 6.95 12.68
C HIS A 175 -10.96 7.32 14.16
N LEU A 176 -11.67 8.38 14.52
CA LEU A 176 -11.86 8.77 15.92
C LEU A 176 -12.69 7.73 16.69
N GLU A 177 -13.77 7.25 16.09
CA GLU A 177 -14.59 6.16 16.64
C GLU A 177 -13.77 4.88 16.75
N GLY A 178 -13.03 4.50 15.72
CA GLY A 178 -12.16 3.33 15.73
C GLY A 178 -11.06 3.41 16.81
N LEU A 179 -10.48 4.60 17.01
CA LEU A 179 -9.51 4.85 18.08
C LEU A 179 -10.15 4.68 19.47
N GLU A 180 -11.34 5.24 19.67
CA GLU A 180 -12.09 5.09 20.93
C GLU A 180 -12.39 3.62 21.23
N GLN A 181 -12.88 2.87 20.23
CA GLN A 181 -13.18 1.45 20.36
C GLN A 181 -11.91 0.64 20.67
N LEU A 182 -10.80 0.96 20.02
CA LEU A 182 -9.51 0.32 20.30
C LEU A 182 -9.06 0.55 21.75
N LEU A 183 -9.15 1.79 22.24
CA LEU A 183 -8.81 2.13 23.62
C LEU A 183 -9.74 1.43 24.62
N LYS A 184 -11.05 1.32 24.33
CA LYS A 184 -12.01 0.53 25.11
C LYS A 184 -11.63 -0.96 25.15
N GLY A 185 -11.21 -1.53 24.01
CA GLY A 185 -10.70 -2.89 23.93
C GLY A 185 -9.45 -3.11 24.80
N ILE A 186 -8.47 -2.20 24.70
CA ILE A 186 -7.25 -2.23 25.54
C ILE A 186 -7.61 -2.14 27.03
N ALA A 187 -8.54 -1.24 27.38
CA ALA A 187 -8.97 -1.04 28.76
C ALA A 187 -9.74 -2.23 29.35
N MET A 188 -10.45 -2.98 28.52
CA MET A 188 -11.17 -4.20 28.89
C MET A 188 -10.21 -5.36 29.09
N MET A 189 -9.29 -5.57 28.14
CA MET A 189 -8.35 -6.69 28.16
C MET A 189 -7.18 -6.50 29.12
N LYS A 190 -6.89 -5.25 29.51
CA LYS A 190 -5.72 -4.90 30.34
C LYS A 190 -4.39 -5.27 29.69
N GLU A 191 -4.35 -5.27 28.36
CA GLU A 191 -3.18 -5.67 27.59
C GLU A 191 -2.95 -4.73 26.40
N LEU A 192 -1.68 -4.40 26.15
CA LEU A 192 -1.24 -3.62 24.99
C LEU A 192 -0.07 -4.34 24.32
N THR A 193 -0.38 -5.26 23.39
CA THR A 193 0.63 -5.98 22.61
C THR A 193 1.37 -5.04 21.65
N LEU A 194 2.55 -5.44 21.17
CA LEU A 194 3.29 -4.68 20.15
C LEU A 194 2.49 -4.52 18.85
N ARG A 195 1.72 -5.55 18.46
CA ARG A 195 0.80 -5.48 17.32
C ARG A 195 -0.28 -4.42 17.52
N THR A 196 -0.91 -4.41 18.70
CA THR A 196 -1.92 -3.43 19.06
C THR A 196 -1.32 -2.02 19.11
N ARG A 197 -0.08 -1.89 19.59
CA ARG A 197 0.67 -0.63 19.63
C ARG A 197 0.89 -0.05 18.24
N ASP A 198 1.29 -0.86 17.26
CA ASP A 198 1.46 -0.43 15.86
C ASP A 198 0.14 0.03 15.25
N TYR A 199 -0.94 -0.72 15.46
CA TYR A 199 -2.27 -0.31 15.00
C TYR A 199 -2.76 0.96 15.70
N LEU A 200 -2.46 1.13 16.99
CA LEU A 200 -2.83 2.32 17.75
C LEU A 200 -2.17 3.58 17.19
N VAL A 201 -0.88 3.53 16.89
CA VAL A 201 -0.15 4.71 16.39
C VAL A 201 -0.47 5.03 14.93
N SER A 202 -0.94 4.06 14.15
CA SER A 202 -1.26 4.29 12.73
C SER A 202 -2.38 5.32 12.53
N PHE A 203 -3.31 5.45 13.48
CA PHE A 203 -4.38 6.45 13.46
C PHE A 203 -3.86 7.87 13.22
N GLY A 204 -2.68 8.22 13.75
CA GLY A 204 -2.12 9.56 13.62
C GLY A 204 -1.82 9.95 12.17
N GLU A 205 -1.19 9.06 11.40
CA GLU A 205 -0.86 9.32 10.00
C GLU A 205 -2.07 9.15 9.09
N CYS A 206 -2.93 8.19 9.40
CA CYS A 206 -4.18 7.97 8.69
C CYS A 206 -5.07 9.22 8.71
N MET A 207 -5.24 9.88 9.86
CA MET A 207 -6.03 11.10 9.96
C MET A 207 -5.33 12.31 9.31
N SER A 208 -4.01 12.47 9.54
CA SER A 208 -3.21 13.57 8.98
C SER A 208 -3.31 13.62 7.45
N THR A 209 -3.08 12.49 6.79
CA THR A 209 -3.13 12.38 5.31
C THR A 209 -4.51 12.60 4.74
N ARG A 210 -5.57 12.14 5.43
CA ARG A 210 -6.96 12.33 5.00
C ARG A 210 -7.39 13.79 5.07
N LEU A 211 -7.09 14.47 6.18
CA LEU A 211 -7.35 15.91 6.31
C LEU A 211 -6.61 16.70 5.24
N PHE A 212 -5.34 16.36 5.00
CA PHE A 212 -4.53 17.06 4.01
C PHE A 212 -5.04 16.84 2.58
N ALA A 213 -5.30 15.60 2.18
CA ALA A 213 -5.85 15.30 0.85
C ALA A 213 -7.21 15.97 0.62
N ALA A 214 -8.09 15.95 1.62
CA ALA A 214 -9.38 16.64 1.56
C ALA A 214 -9.20 18.14 1.38
N TYR A 215 -8.25 18.74 2.10
CA TYR A 215 -7.95 20.15 1.98
C TYR A 215 -7.42 20.52 0.59
N LEU A 216 -6.49 19.74 0.03
CA LEU A 216 -5.99 19.98 -1.34
C LEU A 216 -7.13 19.95 -2.36
N ASN A 217 -8.02 18.95 -2.29
CA ASN A 217 -9.17 18.87 -3.18
C ASN A 217 -10.10 20.08 -3.02
N LYS A 218 -10.34 20.53 -1.78
CA LYS A 218 -11.14 21.72 -1.49
C LYS A 218 -10.58 22.98 -2.16
N ILE A 219 -9.26 23.14 -2.21
CA ILE A 219 -8.61 24.30 -2.85
C ILE A 219 -8.35 24.08 -4.35
N GLY A 220 -8.94 23.05 -4.96
CA GLY A 220 -8.91 22.81 -6.41
C GLY A 220 -7.75 21.95 -6.90
N HIS A 221 -6.90 21.43 -6.02
CA HIS A 221 -5.82 20.52 -6.39
C HIS A 221 -6.25 19.07 -6.20
N LYS A 222 -6.39 18.35 -7.31
CA LYS A 222 -6.79 16.94 -7.29
C LYS A 222 -5.75 16.12 -6.52
N ALA A 223 -6.18 15.53 -5.41
CA ALA A 223 -5.32 14.75 -4.53
C ALA A 223 -6.02 13.47 -4.08
N ARG A 224 -5.25 12.40 -3.86
CA ARG A 224 -5.78 11.11 -3.41
C ARG A 224 -4.97 10.60 -2.22
N GLN A 225 -5.69 10.24 -1.16
CA GLN A 225 -5.07 9.67 0.03
C GLN A 225 -4.78 8.18 -0.14
N TYR A 226 -3.66 7.74 0.41
CA TYR A 226 -3.21 6.36 0.42
C TYR A 226 -2.67 5.94 1.79
N ASP A 227 -3.17 4.83 2.31
CA ASP A 227 -2.56 4.15 3.44
C ASP A 227 -1.42 3.26 2.90
N ALA A 228 -0.21 3.43 3.43
CA ALA A 228 0.99 2.70 3.00
C ALA A 228 0.79 1.18 3.03
N PHE A 229 0.11 0.68 4.08
CA PHE A 229 -0.20 -0.74 4.27
C PHE A 229 -1.21 -1.28 3.23
N GLU A 230 -1.96 -0.44 2.52
CA GLU A 230 -2.89 -0.87 1.46
C GLU A 230 -2.31 -0.75 0.05
N ILE A 231 -1.25 0.05 -0.15
CA ILE A 231 -0.65 0.27 -1.48
C ILE A 231 0.56 -0.61 -1.78
N GLY A 232 0.94 -1.48 -0.85
CA GLY A 232 2.01 -2.45 -1.05
C GLY A 232 3.32 -2.09 -0.39
N ILE A 233 3.34 -1.27 0.67
CA ILE A 233 4.48 -1.29 1.61
C ILE A 233 4.37 -2.56 2.45
N ILE A 234 5.06 -3.61 2.01
CA ILE A 234 5.04 -4.95 2.59
C ILE A 234 6.25 -5.08 3.50
N THR A 235 6.01 -5.53 4.73
CA THR A 235 7.01 -5.60 5.77
C THR A 235 7.11 -7.00 6.37
N THR A 236 8.13 -7.21 7.18
CA THR A 236 8.17 -8.33 8.12
C THR A 236 7.14 -8.13 9.25
N ASP A 237 6.98 -9.13 10.13
CA ASP A 237 5.98 -9.10 11.21
C ASP A 237 6.58 -8.68 12.57
N GLU A 238 7.81 -8.15 12.59
CA GLU A 238 8.42 -7.56 13.79
C GLU A 238 7.83 -6.16 14.06
N PHE A 239 6.70 -6.13 14.75
CA PHE A 239 6.03 -4.89 15.15
C PHE A 239 6.97 -3.92 15.88
N THR A 240 6.68 -2.62 15.76
CA THR A 240 7.48 -1.46 16.24
C THR A 240 8.76 -1.15 15.47
N ASN A 241 9.30 -2.10 14.69
CA ASN A 241 10.51 -1.90 13.90
C ASN A 241 10.57 -2.89 12.72
N ALA A 242 9.50 -2.93 11.92
CA ALA A 242 9.37 -3.88 10.83
C ALA A 242 10.25 -3.49 9.64
N ASP A 243 10.87 -4.49 9.00
CA ASP A 243 11.73 -4.29 7.84
C ASP A 243 10.91 -4.35 6.54
N ILE A 244 11.24 -3.50 5.57
CA ILE A 244 10.59 -3.48 4.26
C ILE A 244 11.09 -4.64 3.41
N LEU A 245 10.16 -5.41 2.83
CA LEU A 245 10.46 -6.52 1.94
C LEU A 245 10.56 -6.07 0.49
N GLU A 246 11.42 -6.72 -0.30
CA GLU A 246 11.66 -6.43 -1.72
C GLU A 246 10.39 -6.46 -2.59
N ALA A 247 9.38 -7.24 -2.21
CA ALA A 247 8.08 -7.27 -2.87
C ALA A 247 7.36 -5.89 -2.86
N THR A 248 7.77 -4.99 -1.97
CA THR A 248 7.24 -3.62 -1.87
C THR A 248 7.43 -2.80 -3.14
N TYR A 249 8.63 -2.84 -3.72
CA TYR A 249 8.99 -1.95 -4.84
C TYR A 249 8.09 -2.13 -6.07
N PRO A 250 7.89 -3.36 -6.61
CA PRO A 250 6.96 -3.55 -7.73
C PRO A 250 5.50 -3.31 -7.34
N ALA A 251 5.10 -3.60 -6.10
CA ALA A 251 3.72 -3.43 -5.63
C ALA A 251 3.32 -1.95 -5.56
N VAL A 252 4.12 -1.14 -4.87
CA VAL A 252 3.94 0.31 -4.75
C VAL A 252 3.96 0.97 -6.13
N SER A 253 4.93 0.60 -6.97
CA SER A 253 5.07 1.14 -8.33
C SER A 253 3.82 0.89 -9.17
N LYS A 254 3.36 -0.36 -9.22
CA LYS A 254 2.15 -0.75 -9.94
C LYS A 254 0.92 0.01 -9.44
N ARG A 255 0.75 0.16 -8.13
CA ARG A 255 -0.41 0.82 -7.53
C ARG A 255 -0.43 2.32 -7.83
N LEU A 256 0.65 3.03 -7.49
CA LEU A 256 0.69 4.49 -7.62
C LEU A 256 0.69 4.93 -9.08
N LEU A 257 1.49 4.31 -9.95
CA LEU A 257 1.49 4.66 -11.38
C LEU A 257 0.18 4.28 -12.08
N GLY A 258 -0.44 3.18 -11.66
CA GLY A 258 -1.72 2.73 -12.21
C GLY A 258 -2.86 3.70 -11.92
N ASP A 259 -2.93 4.23 -10.70
CA ASP A 259 -3.94 5.23 -10.32
C ASP A 259 -3.61 6.61 -10.88
N TRP A 260 -2.34 7.02 -10.83
CA TRP A 260 -1.86 8.29 -11.39
C TRP A 260 -2.18 8.42 -12.87
N SER A 261 -1.98 7.36 -13.66
CA SER A 261 -2.27 7.36 -15.10
C SER A 261 -3.75 7.59 -15.43
N LYS A 262 -4.66 7.29 -14.49
CA LYS A 262 -6.11 7.42 -14.68
C LYS A 262 -6.62 8.77 -14.17
N GLU A 263 -6.14 9.19 -13.02
CA GLU A 263 -6.73 10.30 -12.30
C GLU A 263 -5.87 11.56 -12.33
N ASN A 264 -4.55 11.44 -12.51
CA ASN A 264 -3.59 12.54 -12.38
C ASN A 264 -3.77 13.30 -11.05
N ALA A 265 -4.01 12.56 -9.96
CA ALA A 265 -4.27 13.08 -8.62
C ALA A 265 -3.00 12.94 -7.77
N VAL A 266 -2.58 14.02 -7.09
CA VAL A 266 -1.39 14.03 -6.22
C VAL A 266 -1.53 12.96 -5.13
N PRO A 267 -0.64 11.94 -5.08
CA PRO A 267 -0.72 10.90 -4.06
C PRO A 267 -0.27 11.45 -2.71
N ILE A 268 -1.14 11.34 -1.70
CA ILE A 268 -0.88 11.71 -0.31
C ILE A 268 -0.80 10.43 0.53
N VAL A 269 0.41 9.97 0.81
CA VAL A 269 0.69 8.67 1.42
C VAL A 269 1.03 8.83 2.90
N THR A 270 0.54 7.91 3.75
CA THR A 270 1.02 7.81 5.13
C THR A 270 2.51 7.47 5.14
N GLY A 271 3.30 8.10 6.00
CA GLY A 271 4.65 7.63 6.32
C GLY A 271 4.62 6.31 7.10
N PHE A 272 5.74 5.98 7.77
CA PHE A 272 5.92 5.12 8.97
C PHE A 272 5.28 3.73 9.03
N LEU A 273 4.38 3.38 8.13
CA LEU A 273 3.45 2.27 8.22
C LEU A 273 3.71 1.28 7.09
N GLY A 274 3.40 0.02 7.35
CA GLY A 274 3.45 -1.05 6.37
C GLY A 274 2.51 -2.19 6.75
N LYS A 275 2.47 -3.22 5.92
CA LYS A 275 1.66 -4.42 6.13
C LYS A 275 2.54 -5.64 6.32
N GLY A 276 2.43 -6.26 7.49
CA GLY A 276 3.18 -7.48 7.82
C GLY A 276 2.81 -8.60 6.86
N TRP A 277 3.82 -9.25 6.27
CA TRP A 277 3.65 -10.24 5.22
C TRP A 277 2.82 -11.46 5.65
N ARG A 278 3.01 -11.96 6.87
CA ARG A 278 2.30 -13.15 7.34
C ARG A 278 1.02 -12.82 8.08
N SER A 279 1.05 -11.81 8.94
CA SER A 279 -0.09 -11.45 9.78
C SER A 279 -1.14 -10.59 9.06
N CYS A 280 -0.76 -9.98 7.93
CA CYS A 280 -1.52 -8.93 7.24
C CYS A 280 -1.87 -7.73 8.13
N ALA A 281 -1.24 -7.61 9.31
CA ALA A 281 -1.50 -6.54 10.26
C ALA A 281 -0.78 -5.26 9.86
N VAL A 282 -1.28 -4.12 10.36
CA VAL A 282 -0.54 -2.86 10.30
C VAL A 282 0.72 -3.01 11.15
N THR A 283 1.84 -2.60 10.58
CA THR A 283 3.16 -2.56 11.21
C THR A 283 3.71 -1.15 11.13
N THR A 284 4.68 -0.86 11.97
CA THR A 284 5.45 0.39 11.91
C THR A 284 6.91 0.14 11.60
N LEU A 285 7.50 1.08 10.85
CA LEU A 285 8.87 1.01 10.32
C LEU A 285 9.94 1.49 11.31
N GLY A 286 9.57 1.68 12.58
CA GLY A 286 10.48 2.20 13.59
C GLY A 286 10.91 3.65 13.40
N ARG A 287 12.05 4.01 13.99
CA ARG A 287 12.53 5.40 14.07
C ARG A 287 12.89 5.93 12.68
N GLY A 288 12.40 7.12 12.34
CA GLY A 288 12.61 7.69 11.00
C GLY A 288 11.74 7.02 9.94
N GLY A 289 10.73 6.24 10.32
CA GLY A 289 9.95 5.45 9.37
C GLY A 289 9.25 6.25 8.28
N SER A 290 8.81 7.50 8.52
CA SER A 290 8.26 8.34 7.45
C SER A 290 9.31 8.73 6.39
N ASP A 291 10.58 8.90 6.78
CA ASP A 291 11.68 9.14 5.84
C ASP A 291 12.02 7.86 5.06
N LEU A 292 11.93 6.70 5.74
CA LEU A 292 12.08 5.40 5.10
C LEU A 292 10.96 5.14 4.08
N THR A 293 9.71 5.53 4.37
CA THR A 293 8.62 5.47 3.41
C THR A 293 8.90 6.32 2.17
N ALA A 294 9.38 7.56 2.36
CA ALA A 294 9.68 8.46 1.25
C ALA A 294 10.79 7.91 0.34
N THR A 295 11.89 7.43 0.94
CA THR A 295 12.99 6.81 0.20
C THR A 295 12.58 5.51 -0.51
N THR A 296 11.70 4.72 0.12
CA THR A 296 11.13 3.51 -0.48
C THR A 296 10.28 3.81 -1.71
N ILE A 297 9.40 4.81 -1.63
CA ILE A 297 8.59 5.26 -2.78
C ILE A 297 9.48 5.81 -3.89
N GLY A 298 10.48 6.63 -3.54
CA GLY A 298 11.46 7.17 -4.49
C GLY A 298 12.18 6.06 -5.27
N LYS A 299 12.67 5.03 -4.56
CA LYS A 299 13.28 3.83 -5.17
C LYS A 299 12.27 3.03 -6.01
N ALA A 300 11.06 2.78 -5.50
CA ALA A 300 10.03 2.01 -6.20
C ALA A 300 9.62 2.63 -7.55
N LEU A 301 9.59 3.96 -7.62
CA LEU A 301 9.16 4.71 -8.78
C LEU A 301 10.31 5.19 -9.68
N GLY A 302 11.56 5.00 -9.26
CA GLY A 302 12.75 5.48 -9.97
C GLY A 302 12.74 7.01 -10.14
N LEU A 303 12.37 7.72 -9.06
CA LEU A 303 12.27 9.18 -9.06
C LEU A 303 13.65 9.82 -8.94
N ARG A 304 13.77 11.03 -9.47
CA ARG A 304 15.04 11.76 -9.53
C ARG A 304 15.52 12.24 -8.16
N GLU A 305 14.58 12.56 -7.27
CA GLU A 305 14.89 13.16 -5.98
C GLU A 305 13.83 12.85 -4.92
N ILE A 306 14.25 12.95 -3.66
CA ILE A 306 13.44 12.84 -2.45
C ILE A 306 13.76 14.06 -1.60
N GLN A 307 12.72 14.82 -1.22
CA GLN A 307 12.79 16.07 -0.46
C GLN A 307 12.19 15.90 0.94
#